data_AF-A0A2V7K1D4-F1
#
_entry.id   AF-A0A2V7K1D4-F1
#
_cell.length_a   1.000
_cell.length_b   1.000
_cell.length_c   1.000
_cell.angle_alpha   90.00
_cell.angle_beta   90.00
_cell.angle_gamma   90.00
#
_symmetry.space_group_name_H-M   'P 1'
#
loop_
_entity.id
_entity.type
_entity.pdbx_description
1 polymer ?
#
loop_
_entity_poly.entity_id
_entity_poly.type
_entity_poly.pdbx_seq_one_letter_code
_entity_poly.pdbx_strand_id
1 'polypeptide(L)'
;MPPPPPPAELGGSQISSLLEALPGIASVLRSPVADALVRAIRAAAGVGEFTLDDAEELVRYAVRRGLIGPDEGDRVLADVEGPLKAKGGRRPPHPTKQRGAGAGGGAAAAAKRKAAKKKSRR
;
A
#
# COMPACT_ATOMS: atom_id res chain seq x y z
N MET A 1 59.53 12.61 -8.66
CA MET A 1 58.54 11.58 -9.05
C MET A 1 57.35 12.29 -9.69
N PRO A 2 56.80 11.80 -10.80
CA PRO A 2 55.55 12.33 -11.35
C PRO A 2 54.38 12.06 -10.38
N PRO A 3 53.36 12.94 -10.34
CA PRO A 3 52.19 12.73 -9.50
C PRO A 3 51.40 11.48 -9.94
N PRO A 4 50.70 10.79 -9.02
CA PRO A 4 49.83 9.68 -9.38
C PRO A 4 48.72 10.15 -10.32
N PRO A 5 48.28 9.31 -11.28
CA PRO A 5 47.18 9.66 -12.17
C PRO A 5 45.91 9.94 -11.34
N PRO A 6 45.08 10.91 -11.78
CA PRO A 6 43.82 11.19 -11.10
C PRO A 6 42.94 9.93 -11.09
N PRO A 7 42.09 9.74 -10.06
CA PRO A 7 41.15 8.63 -10.02
C PRO A 7 40.34 8.60 -11.31
N ALA A 8 40.20 7.43 -11.91
CA ALA A 8 39.42 7.24 -13.12
C ALA A 8 37.96 7.63 -12.84
N GLU A 9 37.61 8.86 -13.17
CA GLU A 9 36.22 9.31 -13.16
C GLU A 9 35.52 8.56 -14.28
N LEU A 10 34.78 7.52 -13.90
CA LEU A 10 33.82 6.86 -14.77
C LEU A 10 32.75 7.91 -15.10
N GLY A 11 32.98 8.66 -16.17
CA GLY A 11 32.07 9.71 -16.63
C GLY A 11 30.69 9.14 -16.95
N GLY A 12 29.67 10.00 -16.90
CA GLY A 12 28.26 9.61 -17.09
C GLY A 12 28.01 8.76 -18.35
N SER A 13 28.78 8.95 -19.42
CA SER A 13 28.69 8.15 -20.65
C SER A 13 29.17 6.69 -20.51
N GLN A 14 30.17 6.43 -19.66
CA GLN A 14 30.66 5.07 -19.38
C GLN A 14 29.70 4.33 -18.45
N ILE A 15 29.10 5.04 -17.48
CA ILE A 15 28.04 4.50 -16.64
C ILE A 15 26.83 4.17 -17.52
N SER A 16 26.37 5.08 -18.38
CA SER A 16 25.27 4.80 -19.31
C SER A 16 25.55 3.62 -20.24
N SER A 17 26.77 3.48 -20.77
CA SER A 17 27.16 2.34 -21.60
C SER A 17 27.15 1.02 -20.83
N LEU A 18 27.59 1.02 -19.56
CA LEU A 18 27.47 -0.16 -18.68
C LEU A 18 26.01 -0.48 -18.34
N LEU A 19 25.17 0.54 -18.18
CA LEU A 19 23.74 0.40 -17.91
C LEU A 19 22.97 -0.20 -19.10
N GLU A 20 23.43 0.10 -20.32
CA GLU A 20 22.82 -0.35 -21.57
C GLU A 20 23.37 -1.70 -22.06
N ALA A 21 24.63 -2.03 -21.73
CA ALA A 21 25.30 -3.25 -22.16
C ALA A 21 25.00 -4.50 -21.31
N LEU A 22 24.32 -4.39 -20.17
CA LEU A 22 24.00 -5.51 -19.28
C LEU A 22 22.50 -5.88 -19.36
N PRO A 23 22.15 -7.00 -20.01
CA PRO A 23 20.79 -7.54 -19.96
C PRO A 23 20.38 -7.75 -18.50
N GLY A 24 19.28 -7.12 -18.08
CA GLY A 24 18.77 -7.24 -16.71
C GLY A 24 19.05 -6.05 -15.78
N ILE A 25 19.61 -4.94 -16.26
CA ILE A 25 19.72 -3.75 -15.41
C ILE A 25 18.36 -3.18 -14.99
N ALA A 26 17.32 -3.37 -15.79
CA ALA A 26 15.96 -3.08 -15.35
C ALA A 26 15.55 -3.93 -14.11
N SER A 27 16.01 -5.18 -13.97
CA SER A 27 15.81 -5.98 -12.75
C SER A 27 16.74 -5.61 -11.60
N VAL A 28 17.92 -5.05 -11.88
CA VAL A 28 18.83 -4.51 -10.85
C VAL A 28 18.29 -3.18 -10.28
N LEU A 29 17.62 -2.38 -11.11
CA LEU A 29 16.99 -1.10 -10.71
C LEU A 29 15.61 -1.28 -10.09
N ARG A 30 14.91 -2.39 -10.35
CA ARG A 30 13.65 -2.75 -9.71
C ARG A 30 13.92 -3.53 -8.43
N SER A 31 14.19 -2.78 -7.36
CA SER A 31 14.22 -3.34 -6.02
C SER A 31 12.85 -3.94 -5.68
N PRO A 32 12.78 -5.21 -5.22
CA PRO A 32 11.52 -5.79 -4.75
C PRO A 32 10.82 -4.93 -3.68
N VAL A 33 11.62 -4.30 -2.82
CA VAL A 33 11.15 -3.35 -1.81
C VAL A 33 10.56 -2.10 -2.45
N ALA A 34 11.19 -1.57 -3.51
CA ALA A 34 10.67 -0.41 -4.23
C ALA A 34 9.34 -0.73 -4.93
N ASP A 35 9.24 -1.91 -5.56
CA ASP A 35 8.00 -2.36 -6.19
C ASP A 35 6.88 -2.52 -5.14
N ALA A 36 7.17 -3.17 -4.01
CA ALA A 36 6.23 -3.32 -2.90
C ALA A 36 5.80 -1.98 -2.30
N LEU A 37 6.73 -1.02 -2.16
CA LEU A 37 6.44 0.32 -1.65
C LEU A 37 5.51 1.09 -2.61
N VAL A 38 5.79 1.05 -3.91
CA VAL A 38 4.94 1.70 -4.92
C VAL A 38 3.54 1.08 -4.93
N ARG A 39 3.43 -0.25 -4.83
CA ARG A 39 2.13 -0.94 -4.74
C ARG A 39 1.38 -0.58 -3.47
N ALA A 40 2.06 -0.50 -2.32
CA ALA A 40 1.48 -0.07 -1.06
C ALA A 40 0.90 1.36 -1.15
N ILE A 41 1.65 2.31 -1.71
CA ILE A 41 1.20 3.71 -1.89
C ILE A 41 -0.02 3.76 -2.81
N ARG A 42 0.03 3.07 -3.95
CA ARG A 42 -1.10 3.02 -4.90
C ARG A 42 -2.34 2.40 -4.24
N ALA A 43 -2.20 1.27 -3.56
CA ALA A 43 -3.29 0.60 -2.87
C ALA A 43 -3.89 1.48 -1.75
N ALA A 44 -3.07 2.24 -1.03
CA ALA A 44 -3.52 3.21 -0.03
C ALA A 44 -4.32 4.37 -0.66
N ALA A 45 -3.92 4.82 -1.85
CA ALA A 45 -4.71 5.76 -2.68
C ALA A 45 -5.94 5.11 -3.33
N GLY A 46 -6.12 3.81 -3.14
CA GLY A 46 -7.20 3.01 -3.69
C GLY A 46 -7.05 2.63 -5.16
N VAL A 47 -5.84 2.78 -5.71
CA VAL A 47 -5.48 2.40 -7.07
C VAL A 47 -4.64 1.12 -7.03
N GLY A 48 -5.07 0.06 -7.70
CA GLY A 48 -4.34 -1.21 -7.69
C GLY A 48 -4.42 -1.98 -6.37
N GLU A 49 -3.52 -2.94 -6.21
CA GLU A 49 -3.54 -3.93 -5.13
C GLU A 49 -2.22 -3.94 -4.36
N PHE A 50 -2.33 -4.31 -3.08
CA PHE A 50 -1.21 -4.58 -2.18
C PHE A 50 -1.41 -5.99 -1.66
N THR A 51 -0.41 -6.85 -1.88
CA THR A 51 -0.50 -8.29 -1.60
C THR A 51 0.21 -8.65 -0.30
N LEU A 52 0.05 -9.91 0.13
CA LEU A 52 0.82 -10.44 1.25
C LEU A 52 2.32 -10.48 0.94
N ASP A 53 2.71 -10.87 -0.28
CA ASP A 53 4.11 -10.87 -0.71
C ASP A 53 4.74 -9.48 -0.63
N ASP A 54 4.00 -8.43 -1.02
CA ASP A 54 4.46 -7.05 -0.89
C ASP A 54 4.65 -6.68 0.60
N ALA A 55 3.75 -7.11 1.49
CA ALA A 55 3.85 -6.88 2.92
C ALA A 55 5.05 -7.59 3.56
N GLU A 56 5.28 -8.85 3.22
CA GLU A 56 6.42 -9.64 3.68
C GLU A 56 7.75 -9.00 3.30
N GLU A 57 7.87 -8.52 2.07
CA GLU A 57 9.10 -7.88 1.60
C GLU A 57 9.36 -6.54 2.32
N LEU A 58 8.31 -5.73 2.53
CA LEU A 58 8.44 -4.47 3.28
C LEU A 58 8.80 -4.71 4.75
N VAL A 59 8.18 -5.68 5.41
CA VAL A 59 8.50 -6.03 6.81
C VAL A 59 9.92 -6.56 6.93
N ARG A 60 10.32 -7.48 6.05
CA ARG A 60 11.69 -8.03 6.02
C ARG A 60 12.72 -6.93 5.80
N TYR A 61 12.43 -5.97 4.93
CA TYR A 61 13.30 -4.82 4.72
C TYR A 61 13.39 -3.93 5.96
N ALA A 62 12.25 -3.62 6.61
CA ALA A 62 12.20 -2.79 7.81
C ALA A 62 13.00 -3.40 8.97
N VAL A 63 12.88 -4.71 9.20
CA VAL A 63 13.68 -5.44 10.20
C VAL A 63 15.17 -5.40 9.84
N ARG A 64 15.54 -5.69 8.59
CA ARG A 64 16.94 -5.68 8.13
C ARG A 64 17.60 -4.31 8.29
N ARG A 65 16.83 -3.23 8.15
CA ARG A 65 17.29 -1.85 8.31
C ARG A 65 17.20 -1.33 9.75
N GLY A 66 16.74 -2.14 10.70
CA GLY A 66 16.58 -1.75 12.09
C GLY A 66 15.49 -0.69 12.33
N LEU A 67 14.51 -0.60 11.42
CA LEU A 67 13.39 0.33 11.55
C LEU A 67 12.34 -0.18 12.54
N ILE A 68 12.18 -1.51 12.62
CA ILE A 68 11.36 -2.24 13.59
C ILE A 68 12.11 -3.47 14.08
N GLY A 69 11.73 -3.97 15.26
CA GLY A 69 12.26 -5.23 15.79
C GLY A 69 11.65 -6.47 15.09
N PRO A 70 12.30 -7.64 15.15
CA PRO A 70 11.76 -8.88 14.59
C PRO A 70 10.39 -9.23 15.17
N ASP A 71 10.22 -9.13 16.50
CA ASP A 71 8.94 -9.40 17.17
C ASP A 71 7.81 -8.46 16.73
N GLU A 72 8.15 -7.24 16.34
CA GLU A 72 7.17 -6.29 15.79
C GLU A 72 6.84 -6.65 14.34
N GLY A 73 7.84 -7.06 13.55
CA GLY A 73 7.63 -7.59 12.20
C GLY A 73 6.68 -8.77 12.17
N ASP A 74 6.87 -9.76 13.07
CA ASP A 74 6.01 -10.94 13.16
C ASP A 74 4.57 -10.58 13.53
N ARG A 75 4.39 -9.66 14.48
CA ARG A 75 3.07 -9.15 14.87
C ARG A 75 2.37 -8.46 13.71
N VAL A 76 3.07 -7.59 12.99
CA VAL A 76 2.52 -6.89 11.83
C VAL A 76 2.09 -7.88 10.74
N LEU A 77 2.89 -8.91 10.46
CA LEU A 77 2.53 -9.92 9.45
C LEU A 77 1.30 -10.72 9.86
N ALA A 78 1.20 -11.11 11.14
CA ALA A 78 0.02 -11.80 11.65
C ALA A 78 -1.27 -10.97 11.52
N ASP A 79 -1.19 -9.66 11.78
CA ASP A 79 -2.34 -8.75 11.69
C ASP A 79 -2.85 -8.58 10.25
N VAL A 80 -1.95 -8.61 9.26
CA VAL A 80 -2.31 -8.36 7.84
C VAL A 80 -2.56 -9.63 7.03
N GLU A 81 -2.10 -10.80 7.49
CA GLU A 81 -2.22 -12.06 6.77
C GLU A 81 -3.67 -12.41 6.41
N GLY A 82 -4.57 -12.41 7.40
CA GLY A 82 -5.99 -12.68 7.20
C GLY A 82 -6.66 -11.69 6.24
N PRO A 83 -6.57 -10.37 6.51
CA PRO A 83 -7.12 -9.33 5.64
C PRO A 83 -6.60 -9.38 4.19
N LEU A 84 -5.32 -9.65 3.98
CA LEU A 84 -4.71 -9.69 2.64
C LEU A 84 -5.07 -10.98 1.90
N LYS A 85 -5.12 -12.13 2.58
CA LYS A 85 -5.62 -13.39 1.98
C LYS A 85 -7.10 -13.31 1.62
N ALA A 86 -7.91 -12.62 2.42
CA ALA A 86 -9.33 -12.42 2.14
C ALA A 86 -9.60 -11.41 1.01
N LYS A 87 -8.72 -10.41 0.84
CA LYS A 87 -8.87 -9.36 -0.18
C LYS A 87 -8.67 -9.84 -1.62
N GLY A 88 -8.05 -11.02 -1.83
CA GLY A 88 -7.90 -11.65 -3.14
C GLY A 88 -9.21 -12.01 -3.84
N GLY A 89 -10.38 -11.70 -3.26
CA GLY A 89 -11.68 -11.99 -3.87
C GLY A 89 -12.77 -10.91 -3.77
N ARG A 90 -12.60 -9.80 -3.04
CA ARG A 90 -13.60 -8.71 -2.96
C ARG A 90 -13.08 -7.53 -2.15
N ARG A 91 -13.05 -6.36 -2.76
CA ARG A 91 -12.91 -5.09 -2.03
C ARG A 91 -14.32 -4.59 -1.69
N PRO A 92 -14.68 -4.31 -0.43
CA PRO A 92 -15.81 -3.45 -0.18
C PRO A 92 -15.44 -2.04 -0.66
N PRO A 93 -16.27 -1.38 -1.47
CA PRO A 93 -16.04 0.02 -1.82
C PRO A 93 -16.03 0.81 -0.52
N HIS A 94 -14.98 1.59 -0.29
CA HIS A 94 -15.04 2.64 0.72
C HIS A 94 -16.20 3.56 0.30
N PRO A 95 -17.27 3.73 1.10
CA PRO A 95 -18.22 4.78 0.82
C PRO A 95 -17.48 6.09 1.07
N THR A 96 -17.01 6.73 0.00
CA THR A 96 -16.64 8.14 0.04
C THR A 96 -17.92 8.89 0.42
N LYS A 97 -18.06 9.20 1.70
CA LYS A 97 -19.14 10.01 2.23
C LYS A 97 -18.90 11.46 1.82
N GLN A 98 -19.03 11.75 0.53
CA GLN A 98 -19.35 13.10 0.08
C GLN A 98 -20.86 13.23 0.15
N ARG A 99 -21.36 13.74 1.26
CA ARG A 99 -22.71 14.30 1.31
C ARG A 99 -22.62 15.72 1.78
N GLY A 100 -22.45 16.59 0.79
CA GLY A 100 -22.49 18.04 0.92
C GLY A 100 -22.77 18.66 -0.43
N ALA A 101 -24.03 18.59 -0.87
CA ALA A 101 -24.77 19.62 -1.62
C ALA A 101 -25.92 19.00 -2.43
N GLY A 102 -27.16 19.33 -2.04
CA GLY A 102 -28.27 19.43 -2.99
C GLY A 102 -29.29 18.29 -3.03
N ALA A 103 -30.53 18.68 -2.72
CA ALA A 103 -31.80 18.14 -3.22
C ALA A 103 -32.41 16.89 -2.55
N GLY A 104 -33.45 17.16 -1.76
CA GLY A 104 -34.75 16.52 -1.98
C GLY A 104 -35.05 15.20 -1.25
N GLY A 105 -35.87 15.30 -0.20
CA GLY A 105 -36.82 14.24 0.17
C GLY A 105 -36.31 13.19 1.15
N GLY A 106 -37.01 13.04 2.28
CA GLY A 106 -36.85 11.86 3.14
C GLY A 106 -37.01 12.06 4.64
N ALA A 107 -37.36 13.25 5.13
CA ALA A 107 -37.83 13.44 6.50
C ALA A 107 -39.27 12.89 6.66
N ALA A 108 -39.47 11.59 6.45
CA ALA A 108 -40.79 10.96 6.60
C ALA A 108 -40.76 9.51 7.14
N ALA A 109 -39.59 8.91 7.39
CA ALA A 109 -39.50 7.52 7.85
C ALA A 109 -39.38 7.35 9.38
N ALA A 110 -39.13 8.41 10.15
CA ALA A 110 -38.90 8.32 11.60
C ALA A 110 -40.16 8.50 12.47
N ALA A 111 -41.28 8.98 11.91
CA ALA A 111 -42.49 9.29 12.69
C ALA A 111 -43.48 8.12 12.86
N LYS A 112 -43.36 7.02 12.10
CA LYS A 112 -44.34 5.92 12.14
C LYS A 112 -44.08 4.82 13.17
N ARG A 113 -42.97 4.84 13.93
CA ARG A 113 -42.66 3.79 14.92
C ARG A 113 -43.13 4.05 16.35
N LYS A 114 -43.74 5.21 16.66
CA LYS A 114 -44.21 5.52 18.03
C LYS A 114 -45.74 5.47 18.25
N ALA A 115 -46.55 5.20 17.22
CA ALA A 115 -48.01 5.17 17.35
C ALA A 115 -48.63 3.75 17.52
N ALA A 116 -47.85 2.67 17.33
CA ALA A 116 -48.41 1.31 17.32
C ALA A 116 -48.40 0.59 18.69
N LYS A 117 -47.89 1.20 19.77
CA LYS A 117 -47.73 0.52 21.08
C LYS A 117 -48.78 0.91 22.14
N LYS A 118 -49.84 1.65 21.79
CA LYS A 118 -50.87 2.12 22.74
C LYS A 118 -52.30 1.63 22.42
N LYS A 119 -52.45 0.54 21.67
CA LYS A 119 -53.77 -0.06 21.34
C LYS A 119 -53.85 -1.58 21.52
N SER A 120 -53.03 -2.13 22.41
CA SER A 120 -53.17 -3.51 22.91
C SER A 120 -53.17 -3.47 24.44
N ARG A 121 -54.24 -2.87 24.97
CA ARG A 121 -54.65 -2.99 26.37
C ARG A 121 -56.18 -2.89 26.35
N ARG A 122 -56.80 -4.00 26.00
CA ARG A 122 -58.19 -4.29 26.29
C ARG A 122 -58.35 -5.79 26.36
#